data_AF-A0A135RUE2-F1
#
_entry.id   AF-A0A135RUE2-F1
#
_cell.length_a   1.000
_cell.length_b   1.000
_cell.length_c   1.000
_cell.angle_alpha   90.00
_cell.angle_beta   90.00
_cell.angle_gamma   90.00
#
_symmetry.space_group_name_H-M   'P 1'
#
loop_
_entity.id
_entity.type
_entity.pdbx_description
1 polymer ?
#
loop_
_entity_poly.entity_id
_entity_poly.type
_entity_poly.pdbx_seq_one_letter_code
_entity_poly.pdbx_strand_id
1 'polypeptide(L)'
;MSRSRSGCLTCKRRHRKCDETKPECLQCLGQGMKCAGYNVVLRWDAGIASRRRYITGAPEPSETLHIEHIEPTETTRPMRRTSREPSSEVVSSVELAIPPERDFRGKKGVPQKPIPVVRPPDPEMPSILSEAFQTSLQPPMSSLEGFSWAGWTEQDRDLYERSTHLYVSSPDNPSSLFEEYYVRGLQLFRKQLENHDGSINVGVMYAGLFICTLNLFQGTPWSVHLELMMTVYGLGGNLHASAVLDNPETHFPLELMAVMDIPTFVRGRSTMTLCLWQRLRQGKRANNTEQDDGIEGVTSLPRSLLDIFSSIQNEASESAFISWPGEVGEIPQIHLWEAYRFAGILTGRRLRKDPCLSSLALSTEVIVGRLVAAIDALCDTRNRPEYSHLLTSNSLLYPYVAARLEVAILRRRPSWMESLRRACGICQPYGKTANADNIARMLDEAWEVGDDDYDIDEQAKRRNAEIALF
;
A
#
# COMPACT_ATOMS: atom_id res chain seq x y z
N MET A 1 18.74 10.39 37.94
CA MET A 1 19.63 9.56 37.08
C MET A 1 18.90 9.22 35.79
N SER A 2 19.54 9.37 34.63
CA SER A 2 18.94 9.01 33.33
C SER A 2 18.91 7.50 33.10
N ARG A 3 17.84 7.00 32.46
CA ARG A 3 17.74 5.60 32.02
C ARG A 3 18.42 5.44 30.65
N SER A 4 19.29 4.44 30.55
CA SER A 4 19.96 4.00 29.32
C SER A 4 18.94 3.58 28.25
N ARG A 5 18.68 4.43 27.24
CA ARG A 5 17.72 4.16 26.16
C ARG A 5 18.17 2.99 25.28
N SER A 6 19.48 2.88 25.03
CA SER A 6 20.11 1.91 24.13
C SER A 6 20.49 0.58 24.81
N GLY A 7 20.51 0.51 26.15
CA GLY A 7 20.93 -0.67 26.94
C GLY A 7 20.43 -2.05 26.51
N CYS A 8 21.22 -3.10 26.81
CA CYS A 8 20.97 -4.46 26.36
C CYS A 8 19.67 -5.07 26.91
N LEU A 9 19.16 -6.12 26.26
CA LEU A 9 17.92 -6.81 26.67
C LEU A 9 18.00 -7.38 28.09
N THR A 10 19.15 -7.92 28.51
CA THR A 10 19.33 -8.48 29.86
C THR A 10 19.19 -7.40 30.93
N CYS A 11 19.83 -6.25 30.76
CA CYS A 11 19.72 -5.10 31.66
C CYS A 11 18.32 -4.50 31.66
N LYS A 12 17.70 -4.33 30.47
CA LYS A 12 16.31 -3.84 30.33
C LYS A 12 15.32 -4.74 31.06
N ARG A 13 15.36 -6.06 30.84
CA ARG A 13 14.49 -7.05 31.51
C ARG A 13 14.68 -7.07 33.04
N ARG A 14 15.88 -6.78 33.54
CA ARG A 14 16.18 -6.68 34.98
C ARG A 14 16.05 -5.26 35.56
N HIS A 15 15.56 -4.30 34.77
CA HIS A 15 15.44 -2.88 35.13
C HIS A 15 16.74 -2.23 35.70
N ARG A 16 17.91 -2.73 35.32
CA ARG A 16 19.22 -2.19 35.74
C ARG A 16 19.83 -1.29 34.66
N LYS A 17 20.65 -0.32 35.08
CA LYS A 17 21.41 0.53 34.15
C LYS A 17 22.38 -0.35 33.36
N CYS A 18 22.40 -0.20 32.04
CA CYS A 18 23.39 -0.80 31.16
C CYS A 18 24.56 0.17 30.93
N ASP A 19 25.74 -0.40 30.74
CA ASP A 19 27.00 0.26 30.36
C ASP A 19 27.19 0.39 28.83
N GLU A 20 26.31 -0.25 28.05
CA GLU A 20 26.19 -0.13 26.58
C GLU A 20 27.41 -0.59 25.74
N THR A 21 28.38 -1.30 26.34
CA THR A 21 29.49 -1.95 25.61
C THR A 21 29.01 -3.06 24.68
N LYS A 22 29.64 -3.20 23.51
CA LYS A 22 29.37 -4.27 22.53
C LYS A 22 30.60 -5.18 22.39
N PRO A 23 30.45 -6.49 22.09
CA PRO A 23 29.19 -7.19 21.79
C PRO A 23 28.33 -7.49 23.05
N GLU A 24 28.97 -7.73 24.20
CA GLU A 24 28.28 -7.96 25.48
C GLU A 24 28.50 -6.82 26.47
N CYS A 25 27.56 -6.64 27.41
CA CYS A 25 27.65 -5.64 28.45
C CYS A 25 28.58 -6.09 29.60
N LEU A 26 29.47 -5.23 30.09
CA LEU A 26 30.37 -5.55 31.20
C LEU A 26 29.58 -5.86 32.49
N GLN A 27 28.43 -5.23 32.69
CA GLN A 27 27.51 -5.54 33.80
C GLN A 27 26.83 -6.92 33.66
N CYS A 28 26.90 -7.55 32.48
CA CYS A 28 26.38 -8.88 32.18
C CYS A 28 27.46 -9.92 32.48
N LEU A 29 28.65 -9.69 31.90
CA LEU A 29 29.87 -10.48 32.07
C LEU A 29 30.29 -10.56 33.55
N GLY A 30 30.36 -9.43 34.26
CA GLY A 30 30.72 -9.35 35.68
C GLY A 30 29.69 -9.95 36.65
N GLN A 31 28.52 -10.37 36.16
CA GLN A 31 27.52 -11.14 36.92
C GLN A 31 27.49 -12.62 36.48
N GLY A 32 28.39 -13.06 35.60
CA GLY A 32 28.44 -14.44 35.09
C GLY A 32 27.25 -14.84 34.20
N MET A 33 26.61 -13.88 33.52
CA MET A 33 25.38 -14.11 32.76
C MET A 33 25.51 -13.77 31.28
N LYS A 34 25.09 -14.70 30.43
CA LYS A 34 25.00 -14.52 28.97
C LYS A 34 24.23 -13.24 28.61
N CYS A 35 24.82 -12.37 27.80
CA CYS A 35 24.15 -11.17 27.35
C CYS A 35 23.14 -11.51 26.25
N ALA A 36 21.91 -11.03 26.36
CA ALA A 36 20.92 -11.12 25.29
C ALA A 36 21.11 -10.02 24.22
N GLY A 37 22.28 -9.36 24.20
CA GLY A 37 22.66 -8.36 23.21
C GLY A 37 21.83 -7.07 23.21
N TYR A 38 22.07 -6.27 22.18
CA TYR A 38 21.41 -4.96 21.93
C TYR A 38 20.28 -5.07 20.90
N ASN A 39 19.98 -6.30 20.50
CA ASN A 39 18.84 -6.64 19.68
C ASN A 39 17.57 -6.55 20.56
N VAL A 40 16.51 -7.23 20.15
CA VAL A 40 15.13 -6.82 20.44
C VAL A 40 14.26 -8.13 20.54
N VAL A 41 12.94 -8.14 20.83
CA VAL A 41 12.03 -9.36 20.85
C VAL A 41 10.64 -9.15 20.13
N LEU A 42 10.30 -9.74 18.97
CA LEU A 42 9.13 -9.31 18.14
C LEU A 42 7.80 -9.91 18.61
N ARG A 43 6.69 -9.23 18.30
CA ARG A 43 5.32 -9.75 18.42
C ARG A 43 4.45 -9.25 17.28
N TRP A 44 3.69 -10.18 16.68
CA TRP A 44 2.67 -9.91 15.66
C TRP A 44 1.35 -10.45 16.21
N ASP A 45 0.40 -9.56 16.53
CA ASP A 45 -0.97 -9.96 16.85
C ASP A 45 -1.83 -9.76 15.60
N ALA A 46 -2.59 -10.80 15.21
CA ALA A 46 -3.68 -10.75 14.22
C ALA A 46 -3.44 -9.86 12.97
N GLY A 47 -2.30 -10.01 12.30
CA GLY A 47 -2.04 -9.40 10.99
C GLY A 47 -1.58 -7.93 10.97
N ILE A 48 -1.58 -7.21 12.10
CA ILE A 48 -1.16 -5.80 12.16
C ILE A 48 0.00 -5.61 13.15
N ALA A 49 1.06 -4.93 12.73
CA ALA A 49 2.21 -4.59 13.57
C ALA A 49 1.87 -3.50 14.59
N SER A 50 1.22 -3.85 15.70
CA SER A 50 0.94 -2.89 16.77
C SER A 50 2.24 -2.34 17.38
N ARG A 51 2.29 -1.03 17.65
CA ARG A 51 3.53 -0.31 18.01
C ARG A 51 4.08 -0.67 19.40
N ARG A 52 4.76 -1.81 19.55
CA ARG A 52 5.67 -2.08 20.69
C ARG A 52 7.04 -2.63 20.24
N ARG A 53 7.93 -1.69 19.93
CA ARG A 53 9.36 -1.83 19.62
C ARG A 53 10.05 -2.96 20.42
N TYR A 54 10.23 -4.12 19.80
CA TYR A 54 11.15 -5.24 20.11
C TYR A 54 11.10 -6.23 18.85
N ILE A 55 12.18 -6.99 18.47
CA ILE A 55 12.44 -7.94 17.33
C ILE A 55 13.52 -9.06 17.62
N THR A 56 13.15 -10.28 18.04
CA THR A 56 13.83 -11.63 17.94
C THR A 56 12.89 -12.70 18.55
N GLY A 57 13.02 -13.97 18.17
CA GLY A 57 12.19 -15.09 18.66
C GLY A 57 12.66 -15.79 19.94
N ALA A 58 11.90 -16.79 20.36
CA ALA A 58 12.21 -17.82 21.37
C ALA A 58 11.90 -19.21 20.75
N PRO A 59 12.53 -20.30 21.23
CA PRO A 59 12.20 -21.65 20.76
C PRO A 59 10.77 -22.06 21.17
N GLU A 60 10.26 -23.12 20.54
CA GLU A 60 8.90 -23.64 20.73
C GLU A 60 8.59 -23.98 22.21
N PRO A 61 7.31 -23.83 22.64
CA PRO A 61 6.89 -24.27 23.96
C PRO A 61 6.83 -25.80 24.02
N SER A 62 7.76 -26.41 24.75
CA SER A 62 7.71 -27.85 25.06
C SER A 62 6.47 -28.18 25.91
N GLU A 63 5.67 -29.16 25.48
CA GLU A 63 4.57 -29.69 26.30
C GLU A 63 5.09 -30.37 27.57
N THR A 64 5.00 -29.67 28.71
CA THR A 64 4.57 -30.21 30.02
C THR A 64 4.74 -29.15 31.09
N LEU A 65 3.69 -28.90 31.88
CA LEU A 65 3.73 -28.64 33.33
C LEU A 65 2.29 -28.55 33.85
N HIS A 66 2.03 -29.11 35.04
CA HIS A 66 0.69 -29.18 35.62
C HIS A 66 0.25 -27.83 36.20
N ILE A 67 -1.05 -27.56 36.16
CA ILE A 67 -1.69 -26.46 36.87
C ILE A 67 -2.37 -27.04 38.11
N GLU A 68 -1.86 -26.71 39.30
CA GLU A 68 -2.58 -26.92 40.56
C GLU A 68 -3.57 -25.76 40.78
N HIS A 69 -4.78 -26.07 41.23
CA HIS A 69 -5.78 -25.06 41.60
C HIS A 69 -5.46 -24.48 42.99
N ILE A 70 -5.53 -23.15 43.11
CA ILE A 70 -5.58 -22.43 44.39
C ILE A 70 -6.77 -21.46 44.33
N GLU A 71 -7.69 -21.59 45.28
CA GLU A 71 -8.89 -20.75 45.37
C GLU A 71 -8.61 -19.40 46.06
N PRO A 72 -9.28 -18.31 45.68
CA PRO A 72 -9.11 -17.00 46.33
C PRO A 72 -9.88 -16.92 47.66
N THR A 73 -9.19 -16.53 48.73
CA THR A 73 -9.77 -16.38 50.09
C THR A 73 -10.57 -15.07 50.23
N GLU A 74 -11.65 -15.09 51.03
CA GLU A 74 -12.49 -13.91 51.32
C GLU A 74 -11.79 -12.85 52.19
N THR A 75 -12.17 -11.57 52.04
CA THR A 75 -12.08 -10.59 53.14
C THR A 75 -13.20 -9.53 53.16
N THR A 76 -14.13 -9.66 54.11
CA THR A 76 -14.98 -8.61 54.75
C THR A 76 -16.12 -7.86 54.01
N ARG A 77 -17.28 -7.88 54.69
CA ARG A 77 -18.59 -7.17 54.52
C ARG A 77 -18.55 -5.72 55.09
N PRO A 78 -19.61 -4.85 55.11
CA PRO A 78 -21.10 -5.03 54.94
C PRO A 78 -21.79 -4.08 53.90
N MET A 79 -23.04 -4.21 53.41
CA MET A 79 -24.33 -4.88 53.76
C MET A 79 -25.46 -3.94 54.28
N ARG A 80 -26.44 -3.58 53.40
CA ARG A 80 -27.88 -3.30 53.68
C ARG A 80 -28.64 -3.11 52.33
N ARG A 81 -29.76 -3.82 52.06
CA ARG A 81 -31.21 -3.49 52.30
C ARG A 81 -31.76 -2.29 51.48
N THR A 82 -32.95 -2.30 50.84
CA THR A 82 -34.03 -3.31 50.67
C THR A 82 -35.06 -2.93 49.57
N SER A 83 -35.54 -3.92 48.78
CA SER A 83 -36.90 -4.12 48.20
C SER A 83 -37.75 -2.98 47.57
N ARG A 84 -38.22 -3.17 46.32
CA ARG A 84 -39.63 -3.55 45.97
C ARG A 84 -39.90 -3.66 44.45
N GLU A 85 -40.77 -4.61 44.10
CA GLU A 85 -41.49 -4.81 42.80
C GLU A 85 -42.90 -4.16 42.88
N PRO A 86 -43.84 -4.23 41.88
CA PRO A 86 -43.93 -5.00 40.61
C PRO A 86 -44.27 -4.09 39.37
N SER A 87 -44.79 -4.51 38.20
CA SER A 87 -45.44 -5.76 37.73
C SER A 87 -45.42 -5.98 36.20
N SER A 88 -45.75 -7.22 35.78
CA SER A 88 -46.55 -7.62 34.59
C SER A 88 -46.06 -7.35 33.15
N GLU A 89 -46.24 -8.19 32.10
CA GLU A 89 -46.78 -9.56 31.88
C GLU A 89 -46.55 -9.92 30.35
N VAL A 90 -46.66 -11.13 29.76
CA VAL A 90 -46.81 -12.54 30.19
C VAL A 90 -46.50 -13.52 29.01
N VAL A 91 -45.91 -14.71 29.28
CA VAL A 91 -46.01 -15.98 28.48
C VAL A 91 -45.37 -16.01 27.05
N SER A 92 -44.84 -17.13 26.51
CA SER A 92 -45.06 -18.57 26.80
C SER A 92 -43.78 -19.44 26.78
N SER A 93 -43.80 -20.56 27.53
CA SER A 93 -42.82 -21.66 27.51
C SER A 93 -43.44 -22.98 28.02
N VAL A 94 -43.39 -24.08 27.25
CA VAL A 94 -43.84 -25.46 27.61
C VAL A 94 -43.12 -26.46 26.67
N GLU A 95 -42.58 -27.63 27.03
CA GLU A 95 -42.05 -28.23 28.28
C GLU A 95 -41.05 -29.36 27.90
N LEU A 96 -40.38 -30.00 28.88
CA LEU A 96 -39.46 -31.14 28.65
C LEU A 96 -40.09 -32.51 28.96
N ALA A 97 -39.53 -33.57 28.35
CA ALA A 97 -39.63 -34.95 28.82
C ALA A 97 -38.27 -35.68 28.67
N ILE A 98 -37.99 -36.66 29.54
CA ILE A 98 -36.67 -37.32 29.69
C ILE A 98 -36.83 -38.87 29.70
N PRO A 99 -35.78 -39.70 29.97
CA PRO A 99 -35.14 -40.62 29.03
C PRO A 99 -35.70 -42.07 29.09
N PRO A 100 -34.98 -43.05 28.49
CA PRO A 100 -34.20 -43.94 29.35
C PRO A 100 -32.78 -44.27 28.86
N GLU A 101 -31.93 -44.74 29.77
CA GLU A 101 -30.57 -45.25 29.50
C GLU A 101 -30.59 -46.72 29.05
N ARG A 102 -29.57 -47.17 28.27
CA ARG A 102 -28.62 -48.21 28.73
C ARG A 102 -27.48 -48.58 27.76
N ASP A 103 -26.39 -49.00 28.42
CA ASP A 103 -25.31 -49.92 28.02
C ASP A 103 -24.23 -49.56 26.97
N PHE A 104 -22.99 -49.88 27.37
CA PHE A 104 -21.74 -49.69 26.65
C PHE A 104 -21.42 -50.84 25.68
N ARG A 105 -20.88 -50.52 24.48
CA ARG A 105 -19.84 -51.34 23.82
C ARG A 105 -19.00 -50.51 22.85
N GLY A 106 -17.67 -50.59 22.98
CA GLY A 106 -16.75 -49.58 22.41
C GLY A 106 -16.13 -49.88 21.03
N LYS A 107 -15.22 -48.97 20.64
CA LYS A 107 -14.46 -48.87 19.38
C LYS A 107 -15.29 -48.30 18.20
N LYS A 108 -14.74 -47.51 17.28
CA LYS A 108 -13.34 -47.10 16.99
C LYS A 108 -13.22 -45.55 16.89
N GLY A 109 -11.99 -45.03 16.94
CA GLY A 109 -11.74 -43.58 16.81
C GLY A 109 -11.92 -43.05 15.38
N VAL A 110 -12.27 -41.76 15.27
CA VAL A 110 -12.33 -41.00 14.01
C VAL A 110 -10.92 -40.50 13.65
N PRO A 111 -10.45 -40.63 12.40
CA PRO A 111 -9.15 -40.09 12.00
C PRO A 111 -9.18 -38.56 11.97
N GLN A 112 -8.37 -37.91 12.79
CA GLN A 112 -8.04 -36.49 12.61
C GLN A 112 -7.28 -36.34 11.29
N LYS A 113 -7.72 -35.43 10.41
CA LYS A 113 -6.89 -35.01 9.27
C LYS A 113 -5.65 -34.28 9.81
N PRO A 114 -4.44 -34.61 9.35
CA PRO A 114 -3.25 -33.87 9.76
C PRO A 114 -3.35 -32.41 9.27
N ILE A 115 -2.94 -31.49 10.12
CA ILE A 115 -2.70 -30.09 9.74
C ILE A 115 -1.59 -30.09 8.67
N PRO A 116 -1.69 -29.31 7.57
CA PRO A 116 -0.68 -29.31 6.54
C PRO A 116 0.68 -28.86 7.08
N VAL A 117 1.68 -29.75 7.01
CA VAL A 117 3.09 -29.37 7.25
C VAL A 117 3.50 -28.45 6.12
N VAL A 118 3.68 -27.16 6.43
CA VAL A 118 4.09 -26.14 5.47
C VAL A 118 5.50 -26.49 4.99
N ARG A 119 5.62 -26.82 3.69
CA ARG A 119 6.92 -27.04 3.05
C ARG A 119 7.67 -25.70 2.93
N PRO A 120 9.01 -25.70 2.90
CA PRO A 120 9.73 -24.51 2.46
C PRO A 120 9.22 -24.10 1.06
N PRO A 121 9.06 -22.79 0.77
CA PRO A 121 8.56 -22.34 -0.52
C PRO A 121 9.49 -22.79 -1.65
N ASP A 122 8.88 -23.37 -2.70
CA ASP A 122 9.55 -23.89 -3.88
C ASP A 122 10.34 -22.80 -4.62
N PRO A 123 11.47 -23.13 -5.26
CA PRO A 123 12.34 -22.16 -5.94
C PRO A 123 11.67 -21.49 -7.15
N GLU A 124 10.62 -22.08 -7.71
CA GLU A 124 9.80 -21.54 -8.82
C GLU A 124 8.80 -20.46 -8.34
N MET A 125 8.56 -20.35 -7.03
CA MET A 125 7.53 -19.46 -6.49
C MET A 125 7.81 -17.96 -6.69
N PRO A 126 9.04 -17.44 -6.54
CA PRO A 126 9.32 -16.03 -6.77
C PRO A 126 9.25 -15.64 -8.25
N SER A 127 9.57 -16.57 -9.18
CA SER A 127 9.36 -16.37 -10.61
C SER A 127 7.87 -16.32 -10.96
N ILE A 128 7.03 -17.21 -10.43
CA ILE A 128 5.57 -17.17 -10.65
C ILE A 128 4.94 -15.84 -10.17
N LEU A 129 5.40 -15.29 -9.04
CA LEU A 129 4.94 -13.98 -8.56
C LEU A 129 5.46 -12.82 -9.42
N SER A 130 6.71 -12.89 -9.88
CA SER A 130 7.29 -11.93 -10.82
C SER A 130 6.55 -11.93 -12.16
N GLU A 131 6.24 -13.11 -12.70
CA GLU A 131 5.51 -13.31 -13.96
C GLU A 131 4.07 -12.80 -13.85
N ALA A 132 3.30 -13.25 -12.85
CA ALA A 132 1.94 -12.77 -12.61
C ALA A 132 1.86 -11.24 -12.42
N PHE A 133 2.85 -10.66 -11.74
CA PHE A 133 2.97 -9.21 -11.60
C PHE A 133 3.28 -8.52 -12.94
N GLN A 134 4.27 -8.99 -13.69
CA GLN A 134 4.65 -8.41 -14.98
C GLN A 134 3.52 -8.51 -16.01
N THR A 135 2.80 -9.62 -16.08
CA THR A 135 1.59 -9.75 -16.92
C THR A 135 0.48 -8.80 -16.46
N SER A 136 0.27 -8.60 -15.16
CA SER A 136 -0.74 -7.66 -14.65
C SER A 136 -0.46 -6.18 -14.97
N LEU A 137 0.79 -5.85 -15.29
CA LEU A 137 1.22 -4.52 -15.73
C LEU A 137 1.16 -4.35 -17.26
N GLN A 138 0.84 -5.39 -18.04
CA GLN A 138 0.67 -5.28 -19.50
C GLN A 138 -0.70 -4.65 -19.85
N PRO A 139 -0.74 -3.46 -20.47
CA PRO A 139 -2.02 -2.76 -20.71
C PRO A 139 -2.71 -3.20 -22.03
N PRO A 140 -4.02 -2.93 -22.22
CA PRO A 140 -5.02 -3.86 -21.68
C PRO A 140 -6.19 -4.10 -22.67
N MET A 141 -7.28 -4.69 -22.16
CA MET A 141 -8.63 -4.53 -22.71
C MET A 141 -8.90 -3.10 -23.24
N SER A 142 -9.07 -2.98 -24.56
CA SER A 142 -10.13 -2.11 -25.07
C SER A 142 -11.49 -2.75 -24.75
N SER A 143 -12.58 -2.07 -25.09
CA SER A 143 -13.95 -2.55 -24.95
C SER A 143 -14.14 -4.02 -25.40
N LEU A 144 -15.02 -4.74 -24.70
CA LEU A 144 -15.52 -6.07 -25.10
C LEU A 144 -16.15 -6.07 -26.51
N GLU A 145 -16.46 -4.89 -27.04
CA GLU A 145 -16.69 -4.64 -28.44
C GLU A 145 -15.40 -4.07 -29.09
N GLY A 146 -14.74 -4.88 -29.93
CA GLY A 146 -13.70 -4.40 -30.86
C GLY A 146 -12.25 -4.86 -30.62
N PHE A 147 -11.90 -5.45 -29.47
CA PHE A 147 -10.55 -6.02 -29.31
C PHE A 147 -10.36 -7.29 -30.16
N SER A 148 -9.16 -7.45 -30.75
CA SER A 148 -8.79 -8.66 -31.49
C SER A 148 -7.78 -9.49 -30.71
N TRP A 149 -8.16 -10.71 -30.32
CA TRP A 149 -7.30 -11.67 -29.62
C TRP A 149 -6.16 -12.26 -30.49
N ALA A 150 -5.93 -11.72 -31.69
CA ALA A 150 -4.93 -12.21 -32.63
C ALA A 150 -3.50 -12.06 -32.07
N GLY A 151 -2.84 -13.18 -31.79
CA GLY A 151 -1.49 -13.25 -31.27
C GLY A 151 -1.37 -13.76 -29.83
N TRP A 152 -2.46 -13.75 -29.05
CA TRP A 152 -2.48 -14.25 -27.67
C TRP A 152 -2.71 -15.77 -27.63
N THR A 153 -1.96 -16.48 -26.79
CA THR A 153 -2.18 -17.91 -26.54
C THR A 153 -3.40 -18.13 -25.64
N GLU A 154 -3.79 -19.39 -25.46
CA GLU A 154 -4.85 -19.77 -24.52
C GLU A 154 -4.41 -19.60 -23.05
N GLN A 155 -3.12 -19.81 -22.77
CA GLN A 155 -2.52 -19.63 -21.45
C GLN A 155 -2.44 -18.15 -21.05
N ASP A 156 -2.14 -17.25 -22.00
CA ASP A 156 -2.14 -15.80 -21.73
C ASP A 156 -3.54 -15.30 -21.37
N ARG A 157 -4.59 -15.90 -21.97
CA ARG A 157 -6.00 -15.57 -21.67
C ARG A 157 -6.44 -16.07 -20.29
N ASP A 158 -6.11 -17.31 -19.90
CA ASP A 158 -6.37 -17.82 -18.54
C ASP A 158 -5.67 -16.96 -17.48
N LEU A 159 -4.39 -16.65 -17.70
CA LEU A 159 -3.59 -15.83 -16.80
C LEU A 159 -4.18 -14.40 -16.66
N TYR A 160 -4.62 -13.81 -17.78
CA TYR A 160 -5.27 -12.50 -17.81
C TYR A 160 -6.61 -12.49 -17.06
N GLU A 161 -7.50 -13.44 -17.33
CA GLU A 161 -8.82 -13.53 -16.68
C GLU A 161 -8.68 -13.75 -15.18
N ARG A 162 -7.76 -14.63 -14.77
CA ARG A 162 -7.43 -14.87 -13.35
C ARG A 162 -6.84 -13.65 -12.68
N SER A 163 -5.95 -12.90 -13.34
CA SER A 163 -5.44 -11.63 -12.78
C SER A 163 -6.54 -10.57 -12.67
N THR A 164 -7.49 -10.52 -13.62
CA THR A 164 -8.60 -9.56 -13.57
C THR A 164 -9.53 -9.87 -12.40
N HIS A 165 -9.86 -11.15 -12.19
CA HIS A 165 -10.64 -11.61 -11.04
C HIS A 165 -9.93 -11.36 -9.69
N LEU A 166 -8.59 -11.29 -9.68
CA LEU A 166 -7.77 -11.02 -8.50
C LEU A 166 -7.95 -9.58 -7.97
N TYR A 167 -8.17 -8.62 -8.88
CA TYR A 167 -8.25 -7.19 -8.56
C TYR A 167 -9.69 -6.64 -8.47
N VAL A 168 -10.65 -7.33 -9.09
CA VAL A 168 -12.07 -6.90 -9.18
C VAL A 168 -12.97 -7.56 -8.12
N SER A 169 -12.45 -8.47 -7.28
CA SER A 169 -13.20 -8.95 -6.10
C SER A 169 -13.46 -7.84 -5.07
N SER A 170 -14.46 -8.02 -4.20
CA SER A 170 -14.79 -7.06 -3.13
C SER A 170 -13.77 -7.13 -1.97
N PRO A 171 -13.41 -6.01 -1.33
CA PRO A 171 -12.54 -6.01 -0.14
C PRO A 171 -13.15 -6.76 1.05
N ASP A 172 -14.47 -6.74 1.19
CA ASP A 172 -15.20 -7.43 2.27
C ASP A 172 -15.37 -8.93 2.01
N ASN A 173 -15.14 -9.39 0.78
CA ASN A 173 -15.24 -10.78 0.36
C ASN A 173 -14.27 -11.03 -0.83
N PRO A 174 -12.96 -11.07 -0.58
CA PRO A 174 -11.95 -11.21 -1.61
C PRO A 174 -12.02 -12.58 -2.29
N SER A 175 -11.45 -12.68 -3.50
CA SER A 175 -11.37 -13.96 -4.20
C SER A 175 -10.47 -14.96 -3.44
N SER A 176 -10.73 -16.26 -3.58
CA SER A 176 -9.86 -17.30 -2.99
C SER A 176 -8.42 -17.24 -3.53
N LEU A 177 -8.25 -16.77 -4.78
CA LEU A 177 -6.94 -16.49 -5.36
C LEU A 177 -6.24 -15.31 -4.67
N PHE A 178 -6.97 -14.25 -4.32
CA PHE A 178 -6.40 -13.09 -3.59
C PHE A 178 -5.83 -13.54 -2.25
N GLU A 179 -6.59 -14.32 -1.48
CA GLU A 179 -6.12 -14.89 -0.20
C GLU A 179 -4.93 -15.83 -0.39
N GLU A 180 -4.92 -16.70 -1.40
CA GLU A 180 -3.77 -17.56 -1.68
C GLU A 180 -2.50 -16.72 -1.96
N TYR A 181 -2.57 -15.81 -2.92
CA TYR A 181 -1.42 -15.00 -3.33
C TYR A 181 -0.94 -14.05 -2.22
N TYR A 182 -1.85 -13.42 -1.47
CA TYR A 182 -1.51 -12.51 -0.37
C TYR A 182 -0.85 -13.25 0.80
N VAL A 183 -1.43 -14.38 1.25
CA VAL A 183 -0.84 -15.20 2.33
C VAL A 183 0.51 -15.77 1.91
N ARG A 184 0.64 -16.24 0.66
CA ARG A 184 1.87 -16.82 0.09
C ARG A 184 2.98 -15.77 -0.04
N GLY A 185 2.65 -14.55 -0.46
CA GLY A 185 3.58 -13.42 -0.45
C GLY A 185 4.05 -13.05 0.97
N LEU A 186 3.14 -12.95 1.95
CA LEU A 186 3.51 -12.67 3.35
C LEU A 186 4.39 -13.76 3.97
N GLN A 187 4.25 -15.02 3.56
CA GLN A 187 5.15 -16.11 3.98
C GLN A 187 6.58 -15.91 3.45
N LEU A 188 6.74 -15.45 2.20
CA LEU A 188 8.06 -15.13 1.63
C LEU A 188 8.76 -14.00 2.41
N PHE A 189 8.02 -12.94 2.78
CA PHE A 189 8.57 -11.87 3.62
C PHE A 189 9.03 -12.34 4.98
N ARG A 190 8.23 -13.15 5.67
CA ARG A 190 8.59 -13.72 6.98
C ARG A 190 9.86 -14.57 6.86
N LYS A 191 9.92 -15.45 5.86
CA LYS A 191 11.10 -16.28 5.60
C LYS A 191 12.35 -15.43 5.30
N GLN A 192 12.26 -14.36 4.50
CA GLN A 192 13.43 -13.51 4.24
C GLN A 192 13.88 -12.76 5.50
N LEU A 193 12.95 -12.25 6.32
CA LEU A 193 13.28 -11.60 7.60
C LEU A 193 13.93 -12.55 8.62
N GLU A 194 13.50 -13.81 8.65
CA GLU A 194 14.06 -14.85 9.52
C GLU A 194 15.48 -15.30 9.09
N ASN A 195 15.75 -15.27 7.79
CA ASN A 195 17.00 -15.75 7.18
C ASN A 195 17.85 -14.61 6.62
N HIS A 196 17.69 -13.37 7.11
CA HIS A 196 18.36 -12.19 6.55
C HIS A 196 19.87 -12.19 6.86
N ASP A 197 20.66 -12.65 5.89
CA ASP A 197 22.11 -12.65 5.84
C ASP A 197 22.71 -11.36 5.21
N GLY A 198 21.85 -10.45 4.77
CA GLY A 198 22.21 -9.26 3.99
C GLY A 198 22.11 -9.44 2.47
N SER A 199 21.78 -10.64 1.98
CA SER A 199 21.53 -10.89 0.55
C SER A 199 20.19 -10.30 0.08
N ILE A 200 20.14 -9.97 -1.21
CA ILE A 200 19.03 -9.28 -1.86
C ILE A 200 18.29 -10.28 -2.74
N ASN A 201 17.03 -10.56 -2.41
CA ASN A 201 16.19 -11.46 -3.20
C ASN A 201 15.19 -10.65 -4.03
N VAL A 202 15.49 -10.47 -5.31
CA VAL A 202 14.67 -9.71 -6.28
C VAL A 202 13.24 -10.30 -6.38
N GLY A 203 13.11 -11.63 -6.31
CA GLY A 203 11.81 -12.29 -6.34
C GLY A 203 10.91 -11.98 -5.13
N VAL A 204 11.50 -11.67 -3.97
CA VAL A 204 10.73 -11.16 -2.81
C VAL A 204 10.40 -9.67 -2.96
N MET A 205 11.22 -8.88 -3.68
CA MET A 205 10.84 -7.50 -4.06
C MET A 205 9.56 -7.51 -4.90
N TYR A 206 9.50 -8.38 -5.91
CA TYR A 206 8.29 -8.58 -6.71
C TYR A 206 7.11 -9.12 -5.90
N ALA A 207 7.32 -10.05 -4.97
CA ALA A 207 6.26 -10.50 -4.07
C ALA A 207 5.67 -9.34 -3.23
N GLY A 208 6.48 -8.36 -2.82
CA GLY A 208 6.02 -7.20 -2.04
C GLY A 208 5.32 -6.14 -2.86
N LEU A 209 5.84 -5.85 -4.06
CA LEU A 209 5.15 -5.01 -5.04
C LEU A 209 3.79 -5.61 -5.42
N PHE A 210 3.71 -6.92 -5.63
CA PHE A 210 2.45 -7.61 -5.89
C PHE A 210 1.47 -7.49 -4.71
N ILE A 211 1.93 -7.66 -3.46
CA ILE A 211 1.12 -7.40 -2.25
C ILE A 211 0.63 -5.94 -2.16
N CYS A 212 1.48 -4.98 -2.50
CA CYS A 212 1.10 -3.57 -2.56
C CYS A 212 0.00 -3.36 -3.62
N THR A 213 0.22 -3.84 -4.85
CA THR A 213 -0.71 -3.71 -5.97
C THR A 213 -2.05 -4.43 -5.74
N LEU A 214 -2.04 -5.58 -5.07
CA LEU A 214 -3.24 -6.31 -4.66
C LEU A 214 -4.12 -5.45 -3.74
N ASN A 215 -3.56 -4.95 -2.63
CA ASN A 215 -4.29 -4.11 -1.69
C ASN A 215 -4.64 -2.73 -2.29
N LEU A 216 -3.78 -2.19 -3.16
CA LEU A 216 -4.01 -0.96 -3.92
C LEU A 216 -5.29 -1.04 -4.75
N PHE A 217 -5.51 -2.11 -5.53
CA PHE A 217 -6.76 -2.26 -6.30
C PHE A 217 -7.98 -2.51 -5.41
N GLN A 218 -7.81 -3.18 -4.27
CA GLN A 218 -8.82 -3.29 -3.23
C GLN A 218 -9.05 -1.96 -2.45
N GLY A 219 -8.22 -0.94 -2.66
CA GLY A 219 -8.26 0.33 -1.93
C GLY A 219 -7.93 0.20 -0.43
N THR A 220 -7.43 -0.95 0.02
CA THR A 220 -7.11 -1.24 1.44
C THR A 220 -5.72 -0.70 1.81
N PRO A 221 -5.41 -0.46 3.10
CA PRO A 221 -4.11 0.09 3.50
C PRO A 221 -2.92 -0.79 3.09
N TRP A 222 -2.03 -0.25 2.27
CA TRP A 222 -0.97 -1.01 1.59
C TRP A 222 0.43 -0.40 1.74
N SER A 223 0.54 0.89 2.02
CA SER A 223 1.80 1.61 2.20
C SER A 223 2.65 1.11 3.39
N VAL A 224 2.05 0.35 4.32
CA VAL A 224 2.75 -0.40 5.36
C VAL A 224 3.67 -1.50 4.79
N HIS A 225 3.35 -2.05 3.63
CA HIS A 225 4.17 -3.04 2.94
C HIS A 225 5.40 -2.38 2.28
N LEU A 226 5.32 -1.11 1.87
CA LEU A 226 6.51 -0.34 1.48
C LEU A 226 7.47 -0.16 2.68
N GLU A 227 6.97 0.22 3.86
CA GLU A 227 7.80 0.35 5.08
C GLU A 227 8.43 -0.99 5.49
N LEU A 228 7.70 -2.10 5.32
CA LEU A 228 8.23 -3.46 5.51
C LEU A 228 9.36 -3.76 4.52
N MET A 229 9.16 -3.54 3.22
CA MET A 229 10.20 -3.73 2.20
C MET A 229 11.44 -2.86 2.45
N MET A 230 11.27 -1.60 2.85
CA MET A 230 12.37 -0.72 3.24
C MET A 230 13.22 -1.28 4.39
N THR A 231 12.58 -2.03 5.29
CA THR A 231 13.26 -2.70 6.41
C THR A 231 13.97 -3.97 5.93
N VAL A 232 13.32 -4.79 5.10
CA VAL A 232 13.84 -6.07 4.56
C VAL A 232 15.10 -5.88 3.71
N TYR A 233 15.13 -4.82 2.90
CA TYR A 233 16.24 -4.54 1.96
C TYR A 233 17.27 -3.54 2.51
N GLY A 234 17.24 -3.22 3.81
CA GLY A 234 18.19 -2.30 4.47
C GLY A 234 18.09 -0.83 4.03
N LEU A 235 17.10 -0.50 3.20
CA LEU A 235 16.93 0.80 2.52
C LEU A 235 16.60 1.96 3.48
N GLY A 236 16.43 1.71 4.78
CA GLY A 236 16.33 2.76 5.81
C GLY A 236 17.63 3.56 6.03
N GLY A 237 18.78 3.06 5.55
CA GLY A 237 20.10 3.69 5.71
C GLY A 237 20.48 4.71 4.61
N ASN A 238 21.79 4.86 4.41
CA ASN A 238 22.33 5.65 3.30
C ASN A 238 22.23 4.86 1.99
N LEU A 239 21.32 5.25 1.10
CA LEU A 239 21.00 4.47 -0.11
C LEU A 239 22.16 4.43 -1.12
N HIS A 240 23.01 5.46 -1.18
CA HIS A 240 24.18 5.53 -2.08
C HIS A 240 25.19 4.40 -1.85
N ALA A 241 25.21 3.79 -0.66
CA ALA A 241 26.12 2.72 -0.26
C ALA A 241 25.41 1.36 -0.11
N SER A 242 24.22 1.20 -0.69
CA SER A 242 23.47 -0.05 -0.66
C SER A 242 23.72 -0.88 -1.92
N ALA A 243 24.17 -2.13 -1.73
CA ALA A 243 24.39 -3.11 -2.79
C ALA A 243 23.14 -3.44 -3.62
N VAL A 244 21.95 -2.95 -3.20
CA VAL A 244 20.73 -3.00 -4.02
C VAL A 244 20.90 -2.17 -5.28
N LEU A 245 21.54 -1.00 -5.23
CA LEU A 245 21.76 -0.15 -6.42
C LEU A 245 22.72 -0.80 -7.44
N ASP A 246 23.63 -1.66 -7.00
CA ASP A 246 24.66 -2.27 -7.84
C ASP A 246 24.14 -3.45 -8.69
N ASN A 247 22.98 -4.03 -8.33
CA ASN A 247 22.33 -5.09 -9.11
C ASN A 247 21.28 -4.51 -10.09
N PRO A 248 21.46 -4.62 -11.42
CA PRO A 248 20.49 -4.12 -12.40
C PRO A 248 19.08 -4.70 -12.26
N GLU A 249 18.93 -5.94 -11.78
CA GLU A 249 17.63 -6.60 -11.62
C GLU A 249 16.73 -5.91 -10.57
N THR A 250 17.32 -5.12 -9.65
CA THR A 250 16.57 -4.38 -8.63
C THR A 250 16.06 -3.02 -9.15
N HIS A 251 16.56 -2.54 -10.30
CA HIS A 251 16.36 -1.14 -10.71
C HIS A 251 14.89 -0.85 -10.98
N PHE A 252 14.20 -1.74 -11.71
CA PHE A 252 12.76 -1.65 -11.94
C PHE A 252 11.94 -1.71 -10.63
N PRO A 253 12.08 -2.75 -9.77
CA PRO A 253 11.28 -2.80 -8.55
C PRO A 253 11.62 -1.67 -7.55
N LEU A 254 12.85 -1.17 -7.49
CA LEU A 254 13.19 0.03 -6.71
C LEU A 254 12.51 1.30 -7.26
N GLU A 255 12.52 1.49 -8.58
CA GLU A 255 11.93 2.66 -9.21
C GLU A 255 10.40 2.66 -9.06
N LEU A 256 9.76 1.50 -9.18
CA LEU A 256 8.33 1.36 -8.90
C LEU A 256 8.00 1.56 -7.41
N MET A 257 8.76 0.98 -6.48
CA MET A 257 8.62 1.30 -5.04
C MET A 257 8.73 2.81 -4.78
N ALA A 258 9.57 3.52 -5.55
CA ALA A 258 9.76 4.95 -5.44
C ALA A 258 8.61 5.79 -6.04
N VAL A 259 8.01 5.37 -7.15
CA VAL A 259 6.76 5.94 -7.68
C VAL A 259 5.63 5.78 -6.68
N MET A 260 5.46 4.57 -6.14
CA MET A 260 4.43 4.23 -5.15
C MET A 260 4.53 5.06 -3.87
N ASP A 261 5.70 5.61 -3.55
CA ASP A 261 5.92 6.49 -2.39
C ASP A 261 5.68 7.98 -2.67
N ILE A 262 5.49 8.42 -3.92
CA ILE A 262 5.33 9.85 -4.25
C ILE A 262 4.16 10.48 -3.46
N PRO A 263 4.34 11.62 -2.77
CA PRO A 263 3.41 12.06 -1.72
C PRO A 263 1.94 12.15 -2.11
N THR A 264 1.64 12.66 -3.31
CA THR A 264 0.27 12.92 -3.78
C THR A 264 -0.30 11.81 -4.67
N PHE A 265 0.54 10.86 -5.09
CA PHE A 265 0.14 9.72 -5.94
C PHE A 265 -0.69 8.68 -5.15
N VAL A 266 -0.58 8.67 -3.81
CA VAL A 266 -1.40 7.86 -2.91
C VAL A 266 -2.12 8.76 -1.91
N ARG A 267 -3.45 8.79 -1.97
CA ARG A 267 -4.31 9.52 -1.04
C ARG A 267 -4.69 8.65 0.15
N GLY A 268 -4.89 9.28 1.30
CA GLY A 268 -5.36 8.59 2.51
C GLY A 268 -4.29 7.85 3.32
N ARG A 269 -3.02 7.93 2.91
CA ARG A 269 -1.89 7.14 3.43
C ARG A 269 -1.80 7.10 4.96
N SER A 270 -1.59 5.90 5.50
CA SER A 270 -1.42 5.59 6.93
C SER A 270 0.03 5.67 7.40
N THR A 271 1.00 5.40 6.52
CA THR A 271 2.43 5.61 6.77
C THR A 271 2.88 7.02 6.37
N MET A 272 4.10 7.39 6.77
CA MET A 272 4.77 8.61 6.29
C MET A 272 5.48 8.32 4.96
N THR A 273 5.58 9.33 4.10
CA THR A 273 6.38 9.27 2.87
C THR A 273 7.85 8.96 3.20
N LEU A 274 8.41 7.96 2.51
CA LEU A 274 9.76 7.43 2.72
C LEU A 274 10.84 8.24 1.97
N CYS A 275 10.39 9.20 1.15
CA CYS A 275 11.15 10.00 0.18
C CYS A 275 12.00 9.12 -0.76
N LEU A 276 11.48 7.95 -1.12
CA LEU A 276 12.20 6.94 -1.89
C LEU A 276 12.71 7.48 -3.23
N TRP A 277 11.87 8.20 -3.98
CA TRP A 277 12.25 8.79 -5.27
C TRP A 277 13.45 9.74 -5.15
N GLN A 278 13.38 10.70 -4.22
CA GLN A 278 14.47 11.65 -3.99
C GLN A 278 15.78 10.92 -3.66
N ARG A 279 15.71 9.90 -2.80
CA ARG A 279 16.87 9.13 -2.33
C ARG A 279 17.44 8.23 -3.43
N LEU A 280 16.60 7.64 -4.28
CA LEU A 280 17.01 6.84 -5.44
C LEU A 280 17.68 7.70 -6.52
N ARG A 281 17.16 8.90 -6.78
CA ARG A 281 17.70 9.86 -7.75
C ARG A 281 19.01 10.50 -7.28
N GLN A 282 19.12 10.81 -5.99
CA GLN A 282 20.40 11.13 -5.35
C GLN A 282 21.35 9.91 -5.41
N GLY A 283 20.82 8.68 -5.27
CA GLY A 283 21.47 7.39 -5.54
C GLY A 283 22.24 7.36 -6.85
N LYS A 284 21.52 7.38 -7.97
CA LYS A 284 22.08 7.38 -9.32
C LYS A 284 23.08 8.52 -9.53
N ARG A 285 22.72 9.77 -9.15
CA ARG A 285 23.57 10.97 -9.29
C ARG A 285 24.91 10.89 -8.51
N ALA A 286 24.97 10.22 -7.37
CA ALA A 286 26.20 10.10 -6.59
C ALA A 286 27.23 9.13 -7.22
N ASN A 287 26.77 8.19 -8.04
CA ASN A 287 27.61 7.11 -8.59
C ASN A 287 28.18 7.43 -9.98
N ASN A 288 27.99 8.66 -10.49
CA ASN A 288 28.43 9.11 -11.82
C ASN A 288 27.99 8.24 -13.01
N THR A 289 26.95 7.41 -12.84
CA THR A 289 26.15 6.99 -14.00
C THR A 289 25.51 8.22 -14.64
N GLU A 290 25.26 8.14 -15.95
CA GLU A 290 24.74 9.29 -16.71
C GLU A 290 23.45 9.85 -16.09
N GLN A 291 23.20 11.14 -16.34
CA GLN A 291 21.99 11.80 -15.86
C GLN A 291 20.77 11.16 -16.54
N ASP A 292 20.18 10.20 -15.83
CA ASP A 292 19.00 9.38 -16.16
C ASP A 292 17.73 10.24 -16.23
N ASP A 293 17.75 11.24 -17.10
CA ASP A 293 16.59 12.05 -17.45
C ASP A 293 16.03 11.45 -18.75
N GLY A 294 14.77 11.02 -18.66
CA GLY A 294 14.14 10.07 -19.57
C GLY A 294 12.84 9.56 -18.94
N ILE A 295 12.23 8.53 -19.52
CA ILE A 295 10.89 8.10 -19.15
C ILE A 295 10.92 6.94 -18.14
N GLU A 296 10.12 7.05 -17.08
CA GLU A 296 9.85 6.01 -16.09
C GLU A 296 8.90 4.95 -16.69
N GLY A 297 9.20 3.67 -16.46
CA GLY A 297 8.62 2.57 -17.22
C GLY A 297 7.15 2.23 -16.94
N VAL A 298 6.62 2.55 -15.75
CA VAL A 298 5.27 2.16 -15.33
C VAL A 298 4.26 3.28 -15.55
N THR A 299 4.57 4.50 -15.12
CA THR A 299 3.69 5.68 -15.28
C THR A 299 3.79 6.31 -16.67
N SER A 300 4.83 5.96 -17.45
CA SER A 300 5.23 6.62 -18.69
C SER A 300 5.54 8.13 -18.54
N LEU A 301 5.86 8.57 -17.32
CA LEU A 301 6.19 9.97 -17.00
C LEU A 301 7.70 10.24 -17.03
N PRO A 302 8.13 11.47 -17.37
CA PRO A 302 9.52 11.89 -17.26
C PRO A 302 10.05 11.81 -15.82
N ARG A 303 11.24 11.24 -15.65
CA ARG A 303 11.98 11.27 -14.37
C ARG A 303 12.26 12.71 -13.91
N SER A 304 12.39 13.66 -14.84
CA SER A 304 12.51 15.10 -14.58
C SER A 304 11.22 15.73 -14.01
N LEU A 305 10.04 15.22 -14.40
CA LEU A 305 8.73 15.64 -13.87
C LEU A 305 8.44 14.95 -12.53
N LEU A 306 8.80 13.67 -12.40
CA LEU A 306 8.69 12.91 -11.14
C LEU A 306 9.60 13.47 -10.04
N ASP A 307 10.78 14.02 -10.38
CA ASP A 307 11.63 14.78 -9.45
C ASP A 307 10.84 15.95 -8.81
N ILE A 308 10.03 16.68 -9.59
CA ILE A 308 9.18 17.76 -9.08
C ILE A 308 8.05 17.19 -8.21
N PHE A 309 7.34 16.14 -8.67
CA PHE A 309 6.29 15.49 -7.87
C PHE A 309 6.78 14.95 -6.52
N SER A 310 7.99 14.40 -6.48
CA SER A 310 8.61 13.90 -5.25
C SER A 310 8.83 15.00 -4.20
N SER A 311 8.82 16.28 -4.62
CA SER A 311 9.03 17.47 -3.78
C SER A 311 7.83 18.43 -3.77
N ILE A 312 6.65 17.98 -4.21
CA ILE A 312 5.44 18.80 -4.44
C ILE A 312 4.98 19.64 -3.23
N GLN A 313 5.28 19.18 -2.01
CA GLN A 313 4.98 19.87 -0.75
C GLN A 313 5.80 21.16 -0.55
N ASN A 314 6.95 21.31 -1.22
CA ASN A 314 7.78 22.51 -1.12
C ASN A 314 7.11 23.71 -1.82
N GLU A 315 7.30 24.91 -1.30
CA GLU A 315 6.77 26.16 -1.89
C GLU A 315 7.23 26.37 -3.34
N ALA A 316 8.49 26.02 -3.65
CA ALA A 316 9.07 26.14 -4.98
C ALA A 316 8.49 25.15 -6.03
N SER A 317 7.66 24.18 -5.64
CA SER A 317 7.17 23.13 -6.57
C SER A 317 6.35 23.69 -7.73
N GLU A 318 5.58 24.75 -7.50
CA GLU A 318 4.77 25.40 -8.53
C GLU A 318 5.64 26.17 -9.55
N SER A 319 6.65 26.90 -9.08
CA SER A 319 7.65 27.50 -9.96
C SER A 319 8.37 26.44 -10.81
N ALA A 320 8.73 25.31 -10.20
CA ALA A 320 9.37 24.20 -10.90
C ALA A 320 8.47 23.55 -11.97
N PHE A 321 7.19 23.30 -11.68
CA PHE A 321 6.22 22.84 -12.70
C PHE A 321 6.03 23.88 -13.82
N ILE A 322 6.01 25.17 -13.49
CA ILE A 322 5.90 26.25 -14.49
C ILE A 322 7.14 26.28 -15.38
N SER A 323 8.35 26.16 -14.81
CA SER A 323 9.63 26.18 -15.55
C SER A 323 10.06 24.82 -16.13
N TRP A 324 9.28 23.75 -15.94
CA TRP A 324 9.63 22.42 -16.45
C TRP A 324 9.75 22.44 -17.99
N PRO A 325 10.87 21.98 -18.59
CA PRO A 325 11.15 22.18 -20.02
C PRO A 325 10.36 21.25 -20.95
N GLY A 326 9.79 20.14 -20.43
CA GLY A 326 9.31 19.04 -21.24
C GLY A 326 10.36 17.95 -21.46
N GLU A 327 9.97 16.88 -22.15
CA GLU A 327 10.86 15.88 -22.75
C GLU A 327 10.48 15.69 -24.23
N VAL A 328 11.26 14.90 -24.98
CA VAL A 328 10.88 14.44 -26.31
C VAL A 328 10.07 13.14 -26.20
N GLY A 329 8.92 13.08 -26.88
CA GLY A 329 8.06 11.89 -26.93
C GLY A 329 6.94 12.03 -27.96
N GLU A 330 6.11 11.00 -28.05
CA GLU A 330 4.96 10.95 -28.96
C GLU A 330 3.78 11.82 -28.50
N ILE A 331 2.88 12.17 -29.42
CA ILE A 331 1.74 13.07 -29.14
C ILE A 331 0.90 12.63 -27.90
N PRO A 332 0.56 11.34 -27.69
CA PRO A 332 -0.16 10.90 -26.49
C PRO A 332 0.66 11.06 -25.20
N GLN A 333 1.99 10.95 -25.28
CA GLN A 333 2.87 11.12 -24.13
C GLN A 333 2.94 12.61 -23.74
N ILE A 334 3.15 13.50 -24.72
CA ILE A 334 3.19 14.96 -24.50
C ILE A 334 1.89 15.44 -23.83
N HIS A 335 0.72 14.97 -24.29
CA HIS A 335 -0.56 15.33 -23.66
C HIS A 335 -0.70 14.76 -22.23
N LEU A 336 -0.23 13.54 -21.96
CA LEU A 336 -0.19 12.98 -20.61
C LEU A 336 0.69 13.83 -19.68
N TRP A 337 1.88 14.21 -20.14
CA TRP A 337 2.86 14.94 -19.33
C TRP A 337 2.39 16.36 -18.99
N GLU A 338 1.79 17.08 -19.95
CA GLU A 338 1.17 18.38 -19.69
C GLU A 338 -0.04 18.25 -18.75
N ALA A 339 -0.87 17.19 -18.89
CA ALA A 339 -1.96 16.92 -17.96
C ALA A 339 -1.44 16.68 -16.52
N TYR A 340 -0.37 15.89 -16.36
CA TYR A 340 0.30 15.74 -15.06
C TYR A 340 0.89 17.07 -14.55
N ARG A 341 1.59 17.83 -15.37
CA ARG A 341 2.16 19.15 -15.01
C ARG A 341 1.10 20.10 -14.44
N PHE A 342 -0.04 20.26 -15.12
CA PHE A 342 -1.11 21.13 -14.65
C PHE A 342 -1.79 20.58 -13.38
N ALA A 343 -2.02 19.27 -13.30
CA ALA A 343 -2.53 18.60 -12.10
C ALA A 343 -1.59 18.73 -10.88
N GLY A 344 -0.27 18.75 -11.12
CA GLY A 344 0.77 19.01 -10.12
C GLY A 344 0.68 20.41 -9.54
N ILE A 345 0.47 21.44 -10.38
CA ILE A 345 0.30 22.83 -9.92
C ILE A 345 -0.97 22.96 -9.08
N LEU A 346 -2.12 22.46 -9.56
CA LEU A 346 -3.39 22.51 -8.81
C LEU A 346 -3.26 21.81 -7.44
N THR A 347 -2.67 20.61 -7.43
CA THR A 347 -2.44 19.86 -6.19
C THR A 347 -1.50 20.61 -5.23
N GLY A 348 -0.42 21.21 -5.75
CA GLY A 348 0.52 22.00 -4.94
C GLY A 348 -0.15 23.21 -4.29
N ARG A 349 -1.03 23.92 -4.99
CA ARG A 349 -1.85 25.02 -4.43
C ARG A 349 -2.78 24.51 -3.33
N ARG A 350 -3.53 23.43 -3.61
CA ARG A 350 -4.46 22.80 -2.65
C ARG A 350 -3.78 22.34 -1.36
N LEU A 351 -2.54 21.83 -1.44
CA LEU A 351 -1.74 21.45 -0.28
C LEU A 351 -1.31 22.66 0.58
N ARG A 352 -1.05 23.81 -0.04
CA ARG A 352 -0.58 25.02 0.67
C ARG A 352 -1.71 25.82 1.34
N LYS A 353 -2.93 25.78 0.78
CA LYS A 353 -4.11 26.56 1.22
C LYS A 353 -3.87 28.07 1.41
N ASP A 354 -2.84 28.61 0.76
CA ASP A 354 -2.43 30.02 0.88
C ASP A 354 -2.86 30.84 -0.36
N PRO A 355 -3.85 31.75 -0.23
CA PRO A 355 -4.27 32.61 -1.33
C PRO A 355 -3.27 33.74 -1.64
N CYS A 356 -2.32 34.06 -0.74
CA CYS A 356 -1.49 35.25 -0.82
C CYS A 356 -0.43 35.18 -1.94
N LEU A 357 0.08 33.98 -2.23
CA LEU A 357 1.05 33.74 -3.31
C LEU A 357 0.46 33.84 -4.73
N SER A 358 -0.86 33.97 -4.88
CA SER A 358 -1.56 34.04 -6.17
C SER A 358 -1.17 35.24 -7.04
N SER A 359 -0.50 36.27 -6.48
CA SER A 359 -0.28 37.58 -7.10
C SER A 359 0.60 37.59 -8.37
N LEU A 360 1.33 36.50 -8.67
CA LEU A 360 2.27 36.41 -9.79
C LEU A 360 2.08 35.16 -10.68
N ALA A 361 1.10 34.30 -10.37
CA ALA A 361 0.97 32.98 -10.97
C ALA A 361 -0.21 32.89 -11.97
N LEU A 362 -0.19 31.85 -12.81
CA LEU A 362 -1.27 31.61 -13.79
C LEU A 362 -2.61 31.37 -13.07
N SER A 363 -3.71 31.98 -13.55
CA SER A 363 -5.03 31.80 -12.94
C SER A 363 -5.42 30.31 -12.89
N THR A 364 -6.00 29.86 -11.76
CA THR A 364 -6.45 28.47 -11.58
C THR A 364 -7.44 28.06 -12.67
N GLU A 365 -8.32 28.94 -13.12
CA GLU A 365 -9.25 28.66 -14.22
C GLU A 365 -8.53 28.43 -15.57
N VAL A 366 -7.39 29.08 -15.80
CA VAL A 366 -6.56 28.85 -17.00
C VAL A 366 -5.81 27.52 -16.89
N ILE A 367 -5.37 27.13 -15.69
CA ILE A 367 -4.71 25.84 -15.44
C ILE A 367 -5.72 24.70 -15.62
N VAL A 368 -6.93 24.80 -15.06
CA VAL A 368 -8.02 23.82 -15.25
C VAL A 368 -8.41 23.73 -16.73
N GLY A 369 -8.57 24.85 -17.44
CA GLY A 369 -8.87 24.84 -18.87
C GLY A 369 -7.80 24.13 -19.71
N ARG A 370 -6.52 24.33 -19.40
CA ARG A 370 -5.40 23.61 -20.05
C ARG A 370 -5.34 22.13 -19.69
N LEU A 371 -5.56 21.79 -18.41
CA LEU A 371 -5.62 20.42 -17.92
C LEU A 371 -6.73 19.62 -18.63
N VAL A 372 -7.94 20.17 -18.68
CA VAL A 372 -9.07 19.54 -19.37
C VAL A 372 -8.78 19.39 -20.86
N ALA A 373 -8.21 20.40 -21.52
CA ALA A 373 -7.84 20.30 -22.94
C ALA A 373 -6.75 19.25 -23.21
N ALA A 374 -5.78 19.06 -22.31
CA ALA A 374 -4.76 18.02 -22.41
C ALA A 374 -5.34 16.61 -22.22
N ILE A 375 -6.28 16.45 -21.27
CA ILE A 375 -7.01 15.18 -21.05
C ILE A 375 -7.89 14.84 -22.27
N ASP A 376 -8.66 15.80 -22.77
CA ASP A 376 -9.57 15.63 -23.92
C ASP A 376 -8.79 15.26 -25.19
N ALA A 377 -7.69 15.95 -25.47
CA ALA A 377 -6.79 15.64 -26.58
C ALA A 377 -6.12 14.25 -26.44
N LEU A 378 -5.71 13.84 -25.24
CA LEU A 378 -5.19 12.49 -24.99
C LEU A 378 -6.24 11.43 -25.27
N CYS A 379 -7.48 11.61 -24.81
CA CYS A 379 -8.57 10.69 -25.11
C CYS A 379 -8.82 10.55 -26.63
N ASP A 380 -8.73 11.64 -27.39
CA ASP A 380 -8.84 11.61 -28.85
C ASP A 380 -7.69 10.88 -29.56
N THR A 381 -6.47 10.84 -28.99
CA THR A 381 -5.37 10.06 -29.58
C THR A 381 -5.62 8.54 -29.59
N ARG A 382 -6.44 8.01 -28.67
CA ARG A 382 -6.79 6.58 -28.61
C ARG A 382 -7.48 6.08 -29.88
N ASN A 383 -8.19 6.97 -30.58
CA ASN A 383 -8.91 6.65 -31.81
C ASN A 383 -7.99 6.57 -33.05
N ARG A 384 -6.68 6.77 -32.88
CA ARG A 384 -5.71 6.81 -33.98
C ARG A 384 -4.87 5.53 -34.01
N PRO A 385 -4.86 4.76 -35.13
CA PRO A 385 -4.20 3.46 -35.18
C PRO A 385 -2.68 3.55 -34.98
N GLU A 386 -2.03 4.64 -35.36
CA GLU A 386 -0.61 4.87 -35.13
C GLU A 386 -0.23 4.86 -33.64
N TYR A 387 -1.14 5.24 -32.75
CA TYR A 387 -0.92 5.28 -31.30
C TYR A 387 -1.54 4.10 -30.54
N SER A 388 -2.08 3.10 -31.23
CA SER A 388 -2.69 1.90 -30.61
C SER A 388 -1.74 1.09 -29.72
N HIS A 389 -0.43 1.26 -29.89
CA HIS A 389 0.62 0.64 -29.07
C HIS A 389 1.01 1.46 -27.83
N LEU A 390 0.53 2.71 -27.70
CA LEU A 390 0.80 3.61 -26.59
C LEU A 390 -0.36 3.59 -25.60
N LEU A 391 -0.02 3.41 -24.33
CA LEU A 391 -0.96 3.02 -23.28
C LEU A 391 -1.07 4.10 -22.19
N THR A 392 -0.67 5.32 -22.56
CA THR A 392 -0.66 6.55 -21.76
C THR A 392 -2.03 6.96 -21.22
N SER A 393 -3.11 6.58 -21.89
CA SER A 393 -4.48 6.85 -21.43
C SER A 393 -4.84 6.15 -20.10
N ASN A 394 -4.06 5.16 -19.66
CA ASN A 394 -4.37 4.41 -18.44
C ASN A 394 -3.94 5.17 -17.17
N SER A 395 -2.83 5.93 -17.21
CA SER A 395 -2.36 6.76 -16.10
C SER A 395 -3.09 8.12 -15.98
N LEU A 396 -4.24 8.30 -16.65
CA LEU A 396 -5.01 9.55 -16.60
C LEU A 396 -5.71 9.83 -15.25
N LEU A 397 -5.64 8.90 -14.30
CA LEU A 397 -6.38 8.95 -13.04
C LEU A 397 -5.98 10.14 -12.13
N TYR A 398 -4.68 10.42 -11.96
CA TYR A 398 -4.20 11.59 -11.21
C TYR A 398 -4.60 12.93 -11.86
N PRO A 399 -4.38 13.16 -13.17
CA PRO A 399 -4.93 14.32 -13.86
C PRO A 399 -6.44 14.49 -13.74
N TYR A 400 -7.21 13.41 -13.90
CA TYR A 400 -8.67 13.41 -13.80
C TYR A 400 -9.15 13.81 -12.40
N VAL A 401 -8.57 13.22 -11.34
CA VAL A 401 -8.89 13.56 -9.94
C VAL A 401 -8.53 15.01 -9.63
N ALA A 402 -7.34 15.48 -10.05
CA ALA A 402 -6.93 16.87 -9.82
C ALA A 402 -7.84 17.87 -10.55
N ALA A 403 -8.33 17.55 -11.74
CA ALA A 403 -9.31 18.39 -12.45
C ALA A 403 -10.70 18.38 -11.77
N ARG A 404 -11.19 17.19 -11.39
CA ARG A 404 -12.54 17.00 -10.80
C ARG A 404 -12.73 17.64 -9.42
N LEU A 405 -11.66 17.93 -8.69
CA LEU A 405 -11.71 18.61 -7.38
C LEU A 405 -11.84 20.14 -7.47
N GLU A 406 -11.69 20.74 -8.66
CA GLU A 406 -11.87 22.19 -8.90
C GLU A 406 -13.35 22.50 -9.23
N VAL A 407 -14.24 22.07 -8.33
CA VAL A 407 -15.69 21.99 -8.48
C VAL A 407 -16.32 23.35 -8.80
N ALA A 408 -15.90 24.44 -8.15
CA ALA A 408 -16.47 25.76 -8.39
C ALA A 408 -16.05 26.36 -9.75
N ILE A 409 -14.96 25.89 -10.35
CA ILE A 409 -14.59 26.20 -11.74
C ILE A 409 -15.44 25.35 -12.70
N LEU A 410 -15.53 24.03 -12.47
CA LEU A 410 -16.31 23.11 -13.32
C LEU A 410 -17.81 23.42 -13.33
N ARG A 411 -18.40 23.82 -12.19
CA ARG A 411 -19.80 24.30 -12.10
C ARG A 411 -20.06 25.55 -12.96
N ARG A 412 -19.05 26.40 -13.18
CA ARG A 412 -19.11 27.58 -14.09
C ARG A 412 -18.80 27.22 -15.55
N ARG A 413 -18.24 26.04 -15.82
CA ARG A 413 -17.75 25.59 -17.14
C ARG A 413 -18.28 24.17 -17.45
N PRO A 414 -19.60 23.98 -17.65
CA PRO A 414 -20.20 22.64 -17.75
C PRO A 414 -19.66 21.79 -18.92
N SER A 415 -19.18 22.39 -20.01
CA SER A 415 -18.53 21.67 -21.11
C SER A 415 -17.19 21.02 -20.70
N TRP A 416 -16.46 21.61 -19.76
CA TRP A 416 -15.22 21.04 -19.22
C TRP A 416 -15.51 19.82 -18.36
N MET A 417 -16.56 19.89 -17.54
CA MET A 417 -17.07 18.74 -16.77
C MET A 417 -17.48 17.58 -17.69
N GLU A 418 -18.09 17.88 -18.85
CA GLU A 418 -18.52 16.86 -19.80
C GLU A 418 -17.34 16.18 -20.53
N SER A 419 -16.27 16.92 -20.82
CA SER A 419 -15.02 16.35 -21.33
C SER A 419 -14.37 15.41 -20.30
N LEU A 420 -14.38 15.80 -19.01
CA LEU A 420 -13.91 14.93 -17.92
C LEU A 420 -14.77 13.67 -17.74
N ARG A 421 -16.10 13.75 -17.85
CA ARG A 421 -16.98 12.56 -17.84
C ARG A 421 -16.68 11.60 -18.98
N ARG A 422 -16.49 12.13 -20.20
CA ARG A 422 -16.08 11.36 -21.37
C ARG A 422 -14.74 10.66 -21.14
N ALA A 423 -13.74 11.37 -20.62
CA ALA A 423 -12.45 10.78 -20.27
C ALA A 423 -12.58 9.63 -19.26
N CYS A 424 -13.38 9.81 -18.21
CA CYS A 424 -13.65 8.75 -17.23
C CYS A 424 -14.21 7.47 -17.88
N GLY A 425 -15.16 7.58 -18.81
CA GLY A 425 -15.71 6.43 -19.55
C GLY A 425 -14.72 5.76 -20.52
N ILE A 426 -13.66 6.45 -20.92
CA ILE A 426 -12.61 5.93 -21.82
C ILE A 426 -11.51 5.21 -21.03
N CYS A 427 -11.12 5.71 -19.85
CA CYS A 427 -9.88 5.33 -19.17
C CYS A 427 -10.02 4.18 -18.16
N GLN A 428 -10.85 3.17 -18.44
CA GLN A 428 -11.20 2.11 -17.47
C GLN A 428 -10.85 0.67 -17.91
N PRO A 429 -9.57 0.25 -17.84
CA PRO A 429 -9.24 -1.16 -17.61
C PRO A 429 -9.54 -1.58 -16.17
N TYR A 430 -9.26 -0.71 -15.19
CA TYR A 430 -9.43 -0.97 -13.75
C TYR A 430 -10.67 -0.32 -13.13
N GLY A 431 -11.64 0.10 -13.96
CA GLY A 431 -12.82 0.88 -13.54
C GLY A 431 -13.79 0.20 -12.57
N LYS A 432 -13.66 -1.13 -12.39
CA LYS A 432 -14.47 -1.97 -11.48
C LYS A 432 -13.72 -2.39 -10.22
N THR A 433 -12.60 -1.74 -9.92
CA THR A 433 -11.80 -2.01 -8.72
C THR A 433 -12.28 -1.13 -7.56
N ALA A 434 -12.16 -1.61 -6.33
CA ALA A 434 -12.60 -0.86 -5.15
C ALA A 434 -11.83 0.46 -4.95
N ASN A 435 -10.61 0.58 -5.52
CA ASN A 435 -9.91 1.85 -5.67
C ASN A 435 -10.72 2.85 -6.53
N ALA A 436 -11.13 2.44 -7.74
CA ALA A 436 -11.92 3.27 -8.65
C ALA A 436 -13.29 3.64 -8.05
N ASP A 437 -13.99 2.70 -7.41
CA ASP A 437 -15.28 2.95 -6.73
C ASP A 437 -15.14 3.89 -5.53
N ASN A 438 -14.00 3.88 -4.83
CA ASN A 438 -13.73 4.87 -3.78
C ASN A 438 -13.51 6.27 -4.37
N ILE A 439 -12.72 6.38 -5.44
CA ILE A 439 -12.45 7.65 -6.13
C ILE A 439 -13.75 8.24 -6.68
N ALA A 440 -14.55 7.48 -7.42
CA ALA A 440 -15.83 7.93 -7.97
C ALA A 440 -16.73 8.54 -6.87
N ARG A 441 -16.95 7.80 -5.78
CA ARG A 441 -17.75 8.29 -4.64
C ARG A 441 -17.17 9.56 -4.00
N MET A 442 -15.85 9.69 -3.85
CA MET A 442 -15.26 10.92 -3.29
C MET A 442 -15.40 12.12 -4.24
N LEU A 443 -15.25 11.91 -5.55
CA LEU A 443 -15.40 12.99 -6.53
C LEU A 443 -16.85 13.44 -6.72
N ASP A 444 -17.81 12.55 -6.46
CA ASP A 444 -19.24 12.88 -6.50
C ASP A 444 -19.71 13.52 -5.17
N GLU A 445 -19.21 13.07 -4.00
CA GLU A 445 -19.36 13.81 -2.73
C GLU A 445 -18.82 15.26 -2.84
N ALA A 446 -17.63 15.44 -3.43
CA ALA A 446 -17.06 16.76 -3.68
C ALA A 446 -17.95 17.60 -4.61
N TRP A 447 -18.53 16.98 -5.64
CA TRP A 447 -19.44 17.63 -6.57
C TRP A 447 -20.78 18.03 -5.92
N GLU A 448 -21.27 17.26 -4.95
CA GLU A 448 -22.46 17.58 -4.16
C GLU A 448 -22.20 18.77 -3.21
N VAL A 449 -21.16 18.65 -2.35
CA VAL A 449 -20.73 19.71 -1.41
C VAL A 449 -20.53 21.03 -2.14
N GLY A 450 -19.77 21.01 -3.23
CA GLY A 450 -19.83 22.08 -4.22
C GLY A 450 -18.88 23.27 -4.05
N ASP A 451 -18.01 23.21 -3.05
CA ASP A 451 -16.85 24.08 -2.89
C ASP A 451 -15.56 23.41 -3.42
N ASP A 452 -14.48 24.17 -3.45
CA ASP A 452 -13.15 23.67 -3.81
C ASP A 452 -12.37 23.15 -2.57
N ASP A 453 -12.96 23.14 -1.36
CA ASP A 453 -12.26 22.83 -0.11
C ASP A 453 -12.26 21.32 0.26
N TYR A 454 -12.99 20.48 -0.49
CA TYR A 454 -13.07 19.03 -0.27
C TYR A 454 -11.67 18.36 -0.17
N ASP A 455 -11.39 17.79 1.00
CA ASP A 455 -10.11 17.15 1.33
C ASP A 455 -10.17 15.64 1.08
N ILE A 456 -9.82 15.23 -0.14
CA ILE A 456 -9.79 13.82 -0.56
C ILE A 456 -8.83 12.95 0.28
N ASP A 457 -7.79 13.56 0.88
CA ASP A 457 -6.82 12.87 1.73
C ASP A 457 -7.38 12.58 3.13
N GLU A 458 -8.20 13.48 3.68
CA GLU A 458 -8.94 13.21 4.92
C GLU A 458 -10.07 12.20 4.70
N GLN A 459 -10.80 12.30 3.59
CA GLN A 459 -11.95 11.44 3.30
C GLN A 459 -11.52 9.98 3.03
N ALA A 460 -10.38 9.77 2.34
CA ALA A 460 -9.79 8.44 2.21
C ALA A 460 -9.38 7.85 3.59
N LYS A 461 -8.77 8.65 4.49
CA LYS A 461 -8.45 8.22 5.87
C LYS A 461 -9.69 7.85 6.69
N ARG A 462 -10.76 8.65 6.59
CA ARG A 462 -12.05 8.38 7.27
C ARG A 462 -12.69 7.06 6.82
N ARG A 463 -12.44 6.65 5.56
CA ARG A 463 -12.86 5.36 5.00
C ARG A 463 -11.88 4.20 5.27
N ASN A 464 -10.77 4.44 5.98
CA ASN A 464 -9.65 3.49 6.14
C ASN A 464 -9.12 2.95 4.79
N ALA A 465 -9.05 3.81 3.78
CA ALA A 465 -8.68 3.46 2.41
C ALA A 465 -7.39 4.17 1.97
N GLU A 466 -6.55 3.47 1.20
CA GLU A 466 -5.34 4.03 0.57
C GLU A 466 -5.46 3.99 -0.95
N ILE A 467 -5.64 5.18 -1.52
CA ILE A 467 -6.19 5.36 -2.86
C ILE A 467 -5.08 5.78 -3.82
N ALA A 468 -4.71 4.90 -4.76
CA ALA A 468 -3.68 5.17 -5.76
C ALA A 468 -4.26 5.87 -7.00
N LEU A 469 -3.47 6.76 -7.58
CA LEU A 469 -3.87 7.64 -8.68
C LEU A 469 -2.98 7.55 -9.94
N PHE A 470 -1.91 6.75 -9.92
CA PHE A 470 -0.84 6.71 -10.94
C PHE A 470 -1.00 5.56 -11.94
#